data_AF-A0A1Q4Z057-F1
#
_entry.id   AF-A0A1Q4Z057-F1
#
_cell.length_a   1.000
_cell.length_b   1.000
_cell.length_c   1.000
_cell.angle_alpha   90.00
_cell.angle_beta   90.00
_cell.angle_gamma   90.00
#
_symmetry.space_group_name_H-M   'P 1'
#
loop_
_entity.id
_entity.type
_entity.pdbx_description
1 polymer ?
#
loop_
_entity_poly.entity_id
_entity_poly.type
_entity_poly.pdbx_seq_one_letter_code
_entity_poly.pdbx_strand_id
1 'polypeptide(L)'
;MAHARLPAVDHHADQPGGELPAIEEQDAWAKDVFPAAHERLKQAAAALPADESAQPFADALTGLVHARADTTGFVVLHRWAEILERQFPPELHDPDHVAERYLR
;
A
#
# COMPACT_ATOMS: atom_id res chain seq x y z
N MET A 1 65.52 25.90 -9.67
CA MET A 1 64.64 24.71 -9.71
C MET A 1 63.60 24.88 -8.62
N ALA A 2 62.34 25.10 -9.01
CA ALA A 2 61.26 25.39 -8.09
C ALA A 2 60.61 24.08 -7.63
N HIS A 3 60.48 23.89 -6.32
CA HIS A 3 59.75 22.75 -5.75
C HIS A 3 58.26 22.92 -6.03
N ALA A 4 57.68 21.95 -6.74
CA ALA A 4 56.25 21.87 -6.99
C ALA A 4 55.51 21.64 -5.66
N ARG A 5 54.60 22.55 -5.31
CA ARG A 5 53.66 22.40 -4.21
C ARG A 5 52.49 21.54 -4.72
N LEU A 6 52.35 20.33 -4.16
CA LEU A 6 51.18 19.49 -4.38
C LEU A 6 49.92 20.25 -3.91
N PRO A 7 48.81 20.24 -4.67
CA PRO A 7 47.55 20.72 -4.12
C PRO A 7 47.12 19.76 -3.00
N ALA A 8 46.82 20.34 -1.84
CA ALA A 8 46.12 19.64 -0.78
C ALA A 8 44.81 19.12 -1.38
N VAL A 9 44.59 17.81 -1.28
CA VAL A 9 43.27 17.24 -1.45
C VAL A 9 42.45 17.81 -0.31
N ASP A 10 41.69 18.87 -0.59
CA ASP A 10 40.55 19.25 0.23
C ASP A 10 39.63 18.03 0.25
N HIS A 11 39.73 17.25 1.33
CA HIS A 11 38.67 16.35 1.71
C HIS A 11 37.48 17.24 2.05
N HIS A 12 36.69 17.57 1.03
CA HIS A 12 35.31 17.98 1.21
C HIS A 12 34.52 16.74 1.61
N ALA A 13 34.86 16.20 2.78
CA ALA A 13 34.02 15.31 3.55
C ALA A 13 33.03 16.20 4.30
N ASP A 14 32.10 16.80 3.56
CA ASP A 14 30.91 17.43 4.13
C ASP A 14 29.72 17.21 3.20
N GLN A 15 29.26 15.96 3.16
CA GLN A 15 27.85 15.69 2.92
C GLN A 15 27.33 14.69 3.95
N PRO A 16 26.88 15.17 5.12
CA PRO A 16 25.89 14.46 5.90
C PRO A 16 24.54 15.20 5.78
N GLY A 17 23.53 14.56 5.18
CA GLY A 17 22.13 14.94 5.47
C GLY A 17 21.20 15.31 4.31
N GLY A 18 21.42 14.87 3.07
CA GLY A 18 20.48 15.16 1.96
C GLY A 18 19.20 14.32 1.93
N GLU A 19 19.17 13.16 2.59
CA GLU A 19 18.08 12.17 2.41
C GLU A 19 16.99 12.20 3.50
N LEU A 20 17.29 12.77 4.67
CA LEU A 20 16.32 12.94 5.76
C LEU A 20 15.27 14.05 5.52
N PRO A 21 15.62 15.25 5.00
CA PRO A 21 14.63 16.32 4.84
C PRO A 21 13.57 15.96 3.79
N ALA A 22 13.91 15.17 2.78
CA ALA A 22 12.97 14.73 1.75
C ALA A 22 11.89 13.78 2.32
N ILE A 23 12.25 12.91 3.27
CA ILE A 23 11.31 11.99 3.92
C ILE A 23 10.40 12.77 4.88
N GLU A 24 10.95 13.68 5.67
CA GLU A 24 10.16 14.52 6.60
C GLU A 24 9.17 15.44 5.86
N GLU A 25 9.60 16.02 4.74
CA GLU A 25 8.74 16.84 3.88
C GLU A 25 7.64 16.00 3.22
N GLN A 26 7.96 14.80 2.75
CA GLN A 26 6.97 13.85 2.22
C GLN A 26 5.96 13.42 3.28
N ASP A 27 6.41 13.17 4.51
CA ASP A 27 5.55 12.82 5.63
C ASP A 27 4.63 13.98 6.04
N ALA A 28 5.15 15.22 6.04
CA ALA A 28 4.36 16.40 6.32
C ALA A 28 3.29 16.61 5.24
N TRP A 29 3.68 16.55 3.97
CA TRP A 29 2.75 16.58 2.84
C TRP A 29 1.69 15.48 2.93
N ALA A 30 2.09 14.25 3.24
CA ALA A 30 1.19 13.12 3.36
C ALA A 30 0.18 13.34 4.49
N LYS A 31 0.60 13.83 5.66
CA LYS A 31 -0.31 14.13 6.78
C LYS A 31 -1.35 15.18 6.42
N ASP A 32 -0.96 16.19 5.64
CA ASP A 32 -1.87 17.27 5.23
C ASP A 32 -2.85 16.82 4.13
N VAL A 33 -2.38 16.04 3.15
CA VAL A 33 -3.18 15.63 1.98
C VAL A 33 -4.04 14.41 2.27
N PHE A 34 -3.56 13.49 3.11
CA PHE A 34 -4.17 12.18 3.30
C PHE A 34 -5.64 12.22 3.71
N PRO A 35 -6.10 13.05 4.67
CA PRO A 35 -7.50 13.08 5.07
C PRO A 35 -8.45 13.42 3.91
N ALA A 36 -8.12 14.46 3.13
CA ALA A 36 -8.93 14.89 1.99
C ALA A 36 -8.85 13.91 0.80
N ALA A 37 -7.71 13.25 0.61
CA ALA A 37 -7.57 12.18 -0.39
C ALA A 37 -8.36 10.93 -0.01
N HIS A 38 -8.39 10.58 1.29
CA HIS A 38 -9.11 9.43 1.81
C HIS A 38 -10.62 9.60 1.72
N GLU A 39 -11.16 10.79 1.98
CA GLU A 39 -12.59 11.05 1.76
C GLU A 39 -13.01 10.97 0.28
N ARG A 40 -12.17 11.48 -0.65
CA ARG A 40 -12.41 11.30 -2.08
C ARG A 40 -12.41 9.83 -2.49
N LEU A 41 -11.52 9.04 -1.90
CA LEU A 41 -11.48 7.60 -2.13
C LEU A 41 -12.74 6.90 -1.61
N LYS A 42 -13.23 7.26 -0.42
CA LYS A 42 -14.51 6.74 0.11
C LYS A 42 -15.68 7.02 -0.83
N GLN A 43 -15.77 8.25 -1.34
CA GLN A 43 -16.81 8.65 -2.29
C GLN A 43 -16.70 7.87 -3.61
N ALA A 44 -15.49 7.71 -4.14
CA ALA A 44 -15.25 6.96 -5.37
C ALA A 44 -15.61 5.47 -5.20
N ALA A 45 -15.24 4.86 -4.06
CA ALA A 45 -15.57 3.47 -3.76
C ALA A 45 -17.09 3.25 -3.67
N ALA A 46 -17.81 4.16 -3.02
CA ALA A 46 -19.27 4.12 -2.93
C ALA A 46 -19.99 4.31 -4.28
N ALA A 47 -19.31 4.89 -5.28
CA ALA A 47 -19.85 5.13 -6.61
C ALA A 47 -19.51 4.02 -7.62
N LEU A 48 -18.80 2.96 -7.20
CA LEU A 48 -18.47 1.84 -8.09
C LEU A 48 -19.75 1.16 -8.60
N PRO A 49 -19.87 0.93 -9.93
CA PRO A 49 -21.01 0.23 -10.48
C PRO A 49 -20.99 -1.23 -10.00
N ALA A 50 -22.16 -1.74 -9.63
CA ALA A 50 -22.34 -3.14 -9.26
C ALA A 50 -22.34 -4.03 -10.52
N ASP A 51 -21.15 -4.22 -11.10
CA ASP A 51 -20.93 -5.34 -12.00
C ASP A 51 -20.67 -6.59 -11.16
N GLU A 52 -21.48 -7.63 -11.33
CA GLU A 52 -21.46 -8.83 -10.46
C GLU A 52 -20.08 -9.49 -10.37
N SER A 53 -19.27 -9.39 -11.44
CA SER A 53 -17.93 -9.99 -11.49
C SER A 53 -16.87 -9.23 -10.67
N ALA A 54 -17.02 -7.90 -10.57
CA ALA A 54 -16.08 -7.02 -9.85
C ALA A 54 -16.56 -6.65 -8.44
N GLN A 55 -17.79 -7.00 -8.08
CA GLN A 55 -18.40 -6.68 -6.80
C GLN A 55 -17.54 -7.07 -5.59
N PRO A 56 -16.92 -8.26 -5.52
CA PRO A 56 -16.09 -8.63 -4.37
C PRO A 56 -14.87 -7.71 -4.20
N PHE A 57 -14.28 -7.25 -5.31
CA PHE A 57 -13.17 -6.29 -5.28
C PHE A 57 -13.63 -4.91 -4.81
N ALA A 58 -14.77 -4.44 -5.30
CA ALA A 58 -15.37 -3.17 -4.89
C ALA A 58 -15.71 -3.16 -3.39
N ASP A 59 -16.29 -4.26 -2.89
CA ASP A 59 -16.65 -4.41 -1.48
C ASP A 59 -15.42 -4.56 -0.57
N ALA A 60 -14.37 -5.26 -1.04
CA ALA A 60 -13.11 -5.37 -0.32
C ALA A 60 -12.43 -3.99 -0.21
N LEU A 61 -12.33 -3.26 -1.32
CA LEU A 61 -11.75 -1.91 -1.34
C LEU A 61 -12.52 -0.97 -0.41
N THR A 62 -13.85 -0.98 -0.48
CA THR A 62 -14.71 -0.17 0.41
C THR A 62 -14.47 -0.53 1.88
N GLY A 63 -14.41 -1.82 2.20
CA GLY A 63 -14.12 -2.30 3.56
C GLY A 63 -12.77 -1.83 4.08
N LEU A 64 -11.71 -1.89 3.25
CA LEU A 64 -10.37 -1.45 3.63
C LEU A 64 -10.29 0.07 3.84
N VAL A 65 -10.94 0.83 2.94
CA VAL A 65 -10.99 2.28 3.04
C VAL A 65 -11.71 2.71 4.32
N HIS A 66 -12.83 2.06 4.68
CA HIS A 66 -13.51 2.32 5.95
C HIS A 66 -12.68 1.90 7.16
N ALA A 67 -12.05 0.73 7.17
CA ALA A 67 -11.22 0.29 8.29
C ALA A 67 -10.02 1.23 8.55
N ARG A 68 -9.56 1.95 7.52
CA ARG A 68 -8.53 2.98 7.65
C ARG A 68 -9.07 4.32 8.18
N ALA A 69 -10.36 4.59 8.06
CA ALA A 69 -10.99 5.76 8.68
C ALA A 69 -10.97 5.69 10.21
N ASP A 70 -11.12 4.47 10.74
CA ASP A 70 -11.18 4.21 12.18
C ASP A 70 -9.79 4.05 12.83
N THR A 71 -8.71 4.11 12.05
CA THR A 71 -7.33 3.87 12.51
C THR A 71 -6.37 4.97 12.05
N THR A 72 -5.40 5.33 12.89
CA THR A 72 -4.32 6.27 12.54
C THR A 72 -3.29 5.62 11.62
N GLY A 73 -3.66 5.40 10.36
CA GLY A 73 -2.71 5.20 9.26
C GLY A 73 -2.68 3.81 8.63
N PHE A 74 -2.94 2.73 9.39
CA PHE A 74 -2.92 1.36 8.88
C PHE A 74 -4.13 0.54 9.35
N VAL A 75 -4.72 -0.22 8.42
CA VAL A 75 -5.70 -1.25 8.75
C VAL A 75 -4.96 -2.40 9.46
N VAL A 76 -5.39 -2.71 10.68
CA VAL A 76 -4.83 -3.82 11.47
C VAL A 76 -5.02 -5.18 10.80
N LEU A 77 -4.01 -6.05 10.88
CA LEU A 77 -3.94 -7.31 10.13
C LEU A 77 -5.18 -8.20 10.29
N HIS A 78 -5.72 -8.34 11.50
CA HIS A 78 -6.91 -9.17 11.73
C HIS A 78 -8.14 -8.62 10.98
N ARG A 79 -8.30 -7.28 10.95
CA ARG A 79 -9.40 -6.63 10.24
C ARG A 79 -9.21 -6.72 8.73
N TRP A 80 -7.97 -6.62 8.26
CA TRP A 80 -7.62 -6.85 6.87
C TRP A 80 -7.99 -8.27 6.42
N ALA A 81 -7.57 -9.28 7.19
CA ALA A 81 -7.86 -10.68 6.90
C ALA A 81 -9.38 -10.95 6.88
N GLU A 82 -10.13 -10.41 7.84
CA GLU A 82 -11.59 -10.53 7.89
C GLU A 82 -12.28 -9.94 6.65
N ILE A 83 -11.82 -8.77 6.18
CA ILE A 83 -12.36 -8.13 4.97
C ILE A 83 -12.07 -8.99 3.73
N LEU A 84 -10.86 -9.55 3.62
CA LEU A 84 -10.50 -10.39 2.48
C LEU A 84 -11.23 -11.72 2.47
N GLU A 85 -11.28 -12.45 3.58
CA GLU A 85 -11.99 -13.74 3.69
C GLU A 85 -13.46 -13.63 3.31
N ARG A 86 -14.12 -12.52 3.70
CA ARG A 86 -15.54 -12.31 3.36
C ARG A 86 -15.77 -12.15 1.86
N GLN A 87 -14.84 -11.50 1.15
CA GLN A 87 -15.01 -11.17 -0.27
C GLN A 87 -14.34 -12.18 -1.21
N PHE A 88 -13.30 -12.86 -0.72
CA PHE A 88 -12.54 -13.87 -1.43
C PHE A 88 -12.44 -15.12 -0.56
N PRO A 89 -13.56 -15.82 -0.33
CA PRO A 89 -13.52 -17.06 0.42
C PRO A 89 -12.63 -18.07 -0.33
N PRO A 90 -11.91 -18.96 0.38
CA PRO A 90 -11.16 -20.01 -0.28
C PRO A 90 -12.10 -20.84 -1.16
N GLU A 91 -11.70 -21.08 -2.41
CA GLU A 91 -12.36 -22.07 -3.25
C GLU A 91 -12.32 -23.39 -2.48
N LEU A 92 -13.48 -23.85 -2.01
CA LEU A 92 -13.61 -25.21 -1.52
C LEU A 92 -13.31 -26.10 -2.72
N HIS A 93 -12.12 -26.69 -2.72
CA HIS A 93 -11.75 -27.72 -3.68
C HIS A 93 -12.82 -28.80 -3.55
N ASP A 94 -13.73 -28.88 -4.52
CA ASP A 94 -14.78 -29.88 -4.51
C ASP A 94 -14.10 -31.26 -4.60
N PRO A 95 -14.14 -32.09 -3.55
CA PRO A 95 -13.44 -33.36 -3.53
C PRO A 95 -13.92 -34.33 -4.62
N ASP A 96 -15.04 -34.04 -5.30
CA ASP A 96 -15.55 -34.85 -6.40
C ASP A 96 -14.80 -34.64 -7.73
N HIS A 97 -13.98 -33.60 -7.88
CA HIS A 97 -13.24 -33.34 -9.14
C HIS A 97 -11.98 -34.20 -9.35
N VAL A 98 -11.48 -34.89 -8.31
CA VAL A 98 -10.30 -35.76 -8.41
C VAL A 98 -10.63 -37.20 -8.82
N ALA A 99 -11.90 -37.61 -8.75
CA ALA A 99 -12.31 -38.98 -9.08
C ALA A 99 -12.31 -39.27 -10.59
N GLU A 100 -12.51 -38.27 -11.45
CA GLU A 100 -12.58 -38.48 -12.91
C GLU A 100 -11.21 -38.53 -13.60
N ARG A 101 -10.13 -38.07 -12.95
CA ARG A 101 -8.78 -38.04 -13.57
C ARG A 101 -8.01 -39.37 -13.44
N TYR A 102 -8.49 -40.32 -12.64
CA TYR A 102 -7.84 -41.62 -12.41
C TYR A 102 -8.56 -42.82 -13.05
N LEU A 103 -9.64 -42.58 -13.81
CA LEU A 103 -10.40 -43.64 -14.50
C LEU A 103 -10.38 -43.50 -16.05
N ARG A 104 -9.34 -42.88 -16.61
CA ARG A 104 -9.08 -42.92 -18.06
C ARG A 104 -7.72 -43.53 -18.37
#